data_AF-A0A7S7LY72-F1
#
_entry.id   AF-A0A7S7LY72-F1
#
_cell.length_a   1.000
_cell.length_b   1.000
_cell.length_c   1.000
_cell.angle_alpha   90.00
_cell.angle_beta   90.00
_cell.angle_gamma   90.00
#
_symmetry.space_group_name_H-M   'P 1'
#
loop_
_entity.id
_entity.type
_entity.pdbx_description
1 polymer ?
#
loop_
_entity_poly.entity_id
_entity_poly.type
_entity_poly.pdbx_seq_one_letter_code
_entity_poly.pdbx_strand_id
1 'polypeptide(L)' 'MNKKELLINDIQNLLNTYDNVKKTSINPKLLEFMDEKTLVNIIDSLLNQKECSKEPDLEWLEKFKKHEN' A
#
# COMPACT_ATOMS: atom_id res chain seq x y z
N MET A 1 6.38 6.15 -16.29
CA MET A 1 5.45 5.64 -15.26
C MET A 1 5.63 6.52 -14.05
N ASN A 2 4.55 7.13 -13.52
CA ASN A 2 4.67 8.10 -12.44
C ASN A 2 4.82 7.37 -11.09
N LYS A 3 5.80 7.77 -10.27
CA LYS A 3 6.05 7.14 -8.96
C LYS A 3 4.80 7.13 -8.07
N LYS A 4 4.00 8.20 -8.18
CA LYS A 4 2.70 8.35 -7.54
C LYS A 4 1.67 7.30 -7.98
N GLU A 5 1.58 6.99 -9.27
CA GLU A 5 0.66 5.97 -9.79
C GLU A 5 1.02 4.58 -9.27
N LEU A 6 2.32 4.27 -9.15
CA LEU A 6 2.78 3.01 -8.57
C LEU A 6 2.31 2.89 -7.11
N LEU A 7 2.52 3.94 -6.30
CA LEU A 7 2.08 3.97 -4.91
C LEU A 7 0.56 3.81 -4.76
N ILE A 8 -0.23 4.45 -5.63
CA ILE A 8 -1.70 4.31 -5.63
C ILE A 8 -2.10 2.88 -5.93
N ASN A 9 -1.51 2.27 -6.96
CA ASN A 9 -1.77 0.89 -7.35
C ASN A 9 -1.41 -0.08 -6.22
N ASP A 10 -0.30 0.19 -5.54
CA ASP A 10 0.19 -0.60 -4.43
C ASP A 10 -0.73 -0.53 -3.19
N ILE A 11 -1.22 0.67 -2.84
CA ILE A 11 -2.23 0.85 -1.80
C ILE A 11 -3.48 0.04 -2.14
N GLN A 12 -3.93 0.09 -3.40
CA GLN A 12 -5.11 -0.68 -3.82
C GLN A 12 -4.89 -2.19 -3.74
N ASN A 13 -3.71 -2.68 -4.12
CA ASN A 13 -3.37 -4.08 -3.98
C ASN A 13 -3.38 -4.50 -2.50
N LEU A 14 -2.74 -3.73 -1.63
CA LEU A 14 -2.72 -3.98 -0.18
C LEU A 14 -4.13 -4.10 0.42
N LEU A 15 -5.01 -3.16 0.10
CA LEU A 15 -6.39 -3.14 0.59
C LEU A 15 -7.23 -4.31 0.07
N ASN A 16 -6.96 -4.78 -1.16
CA ASN A 16 -7.67 -5.90 -1.78
C ASN A 16 -7.04 -7.27 -1.50
N THR A 17 -5.89 -7.34 -0.80
CA THR A 17 -5.24 -8.62 -0.48
C THR A 17 -5.95 -9.37 0.66
N TYR A 18 -6.83 -8.72 1.42
CA TYR A 18 -7.69 -9.39 2.41
C TYR A 18 -8.91 -10.02 1.73
N ASP A 19 -8.77 -11.30 1.37
CA ASP A 19 -9.77 -12.10 0.65
C ASP A 19 -11.11 -12.28 1.38
N ASN A 20 -11.26 -11.82 2.64
CA ASN A 20 -12.46 -12.12 3.43
C ASN A 20 -12.97 -11.01 4.37
N VAL A 21 -12.40 -9.80 4.31
CA VAL A 21 -12.81 -8.69 5.21
C VAL A 21 -13.02 -7.44 4.38
N LYS A 22 -14.26 -7.22 3.94
CA LYS A 22 -14.80 -6.02 3.26
C LYS A 22 -13.78 -5.31 2.34
N LYS A 23 -13.86 -5.55 1.03
CA LYS A 23 -13.17 -4.75 0.00
C LYS A 23 -13.27 -3.27 0.36
N THR A 24 -12.18 -2.74 0.90
CA THR A 24 -12.14 -1.34 1.28
C THR A 24 -11.82 -0.61 -0.01
N SER A 25 -12.87 -0.20 -0.71
CA SER A 25 -12.73 0.47 -1.99
C SER A 25 -12.38 1.93 -1.73
N ILE A 26 -11.08 2.19 -1.49
CA ILE A 26 -10.58 3.55 -1.48
C ILE A 26 -10.59 4.04 -2.93
N ASN A 27 -11.29 5.15 -3.17
CA ASN A 27 -11.34 5.77 -4.47
C ASN A 27 -9.92 6.23 -4.87
N PRO A 28 -9.34 5.71 -5.96
CA PRO A 28 -7.97 6.05 -6.37
C PRO A 28 -7.82 7.54 -6.65
N LYS A 29 -8.88 8.22 -7.10
CA LYS A 29 -8.88 9.67 -7.27
C LYS A 29 -8.59 10.43 -5.98
N LEU A 30 -8.94 9.89 -4.81
CA LEU A 30 -8.59 10.54 -3.53
C LEU A 30 -7.09 10.45 -3.26
N LEU A 31 -6.47 9.33 -3.63
CA LEU A 31 -5.04 9.09 -3.46
C LEU A 31 -4.22 9.96 -4.44
N GLU A 32 -4.75 10.27 -5.62
CA GLU A 32 -4.14 11.21 -6.58
C GLU A 32 -3.96 12.63 -6.02
N PHE A 33 -4.75 13.04 -5.03
CA PHE A 33 -4.61 14.35 -4.37
C PHE A 33 -3.64 14.34 -3.18
N MET A 34 -3.20 13.17 -2.72
CA MET A 34 -2.27 13.06 -1.60
C MET A 34 -0.82 13.27 -2.04
N ASP A 35 0.01 13.80 -1.17
CA ASP A 35 1.46 13.85 -1.39
C ASP A 35 2.09 12.46 -1.37
N GLU A 36 3.19 12.30 -2.08
CA GLU A 36 3.94 11.03 -2.15
C GLU A 36 4.26 10.49 -0.75
N LYS A 37 4.65 11.37 0.16
CA LYS A 37 4.94 11.01 1.57
C LYS A 37 3.72 10.45 2.30
N THR A 38 2.53 11.00 2.04
CA THR A 38 1.29 10.49 2.63
C THR A 38 0.96 9.12 2.08
N LEU A 39 1.14 8.91 0.77
CA LEU A 39 0.93 7.61 0.14
C LEU A 39 1.88 6.54 0.70
N VAL A 40 3.16 6.87 0.87
CA VAL A 40 4.14 5.99 1.51
C VAL A 40 3.75 5.65 2.96
N ASN A 41 3.33 6.64 3.76
CA ASN A 41 2.88 6.38 5.13
C ASN A 41 1.63 5.49 5.20
N ILE A 42 0.71 5.59 4.22
CA ILE A 42 -0.45 4.70 4.12
C ILE A 42 0.00 3.27 3.85
N ILE A 43 0.92 3.08 2.90
CA ILE A 43 1.50 1.77 2.59
C ILE A 43 2.17 1.16 3.84
N ASP A 44 2.99 1.93 4.54
CA ASP A 44 3.67 1.52 5.78
C ASP A 44 2.66 1.12 6.88
N SER A 45 1.60 1.91 7.05
CA SER A 45 0.53 1.60 8.02
C SER A 45 -0.21 0.31 7.66
N LEU A 46 -0.55 0.13 6.39
CA LEU A 46 -1.21 -1.08 5.88
C LEU A 46 -0.35 -2.33 6.03
N LEU A 47 0.95 -2.19 5.77
CA LEU A 47 1.96 -3.21 5.99
C LEU A 47 2.05 -3.62 7.45
N ASN A 48 2.24 -2.65 8.34
CA ASN A 48 2.38 -2.90 9.78
C ASN A 48 1.10 -3.53 10.36
N GLN A 49 -0.08 -3.11 9.89
CA GLN A 49 -1.34 -3.78 10.23
C GLN A 49 -1.39 -5.24 9.75
N LYS A 50 -0.79 -5.56 8.60
CA LYS A 50 -0.71 -6.93 8.05
C LYS A 50 0.28 -7.79 8.84
N GLU A 51 1.47 -7.27 9.14
CA GLU A 51 2.49 -7.94 9.97
C GLU A 51 1.97 -8.24 11.39
N CYS A 52 1.20 -7.32 11.97
CA CYS A 52 0.58 -7.52 13.27
C CYS A 52 -0.52 -8.61 13.24
N SER A 53 -1.08 -8.90 12.06
CA SER A 53 -2.22 -9.81 11.89
C SER A 53 -1.82 -11.24 11.48
N LYS A 54 -0.77 -11.45 10.67
CA LYS A 54 -0.15 -12.76 10.35
C LYS A 54 1.28 -12.53 9.86
N GLU A 55 2.17 -13.52 10.05
CA GLU A 55 3.61 -13.50 9.75
C GLU A 55 4.00 -12.60 8.55
N PRO A 56 5.02 -11.74 8.72
CA PRO A 56 5.36 -10.71 7.76
C PRO A 56 5.77 -11.33 6.42
N ASP A 57 5.08 -10.95 5.35
CA ASP A 57 5.47 -11.27 3.98
C ASP A 57 6.69 -10.40 3.61
N LEU A 58 7.84 -10.75 4.19
CA LEU A 58 9.12 -10.03 4.12
C LEU A 58 9.53 -9.76 2.66
N GLU A 59 9.25 -10.71 1.77
CA GLU A 59 9.58 -10.61 0.35
C GLU A 59 8.80 -9.47 -0.35
N TRP A 60 7.60 -9.16 0.14
CA TRP A 60 6.78 -8.07 -0.37
C TRP A 60 7.29 -6.71 0.17
N LEU A 61 7.65 -6.65 1.45
CA LEU A 61 8.25 -5.45 2.08
C LEU A 61 9.54 -5.01 1.37
N GLU A 62 10.38 -5.96 0.97
CA GLU A 62 11.63 -5.68 0.26
C GLU A 62 11.42 -5.12 -1.15
N LYS A 63 10.37 -5.56 -1.86
CA LYS A 63 10.01 -5.03 -3.19
C LYS A 63 9.58 -3.57 -3.13
N PHE A 64 8.98 -3.14 -2.01
CA PHE A 64 8.54 -1.77 -1.79
C PHE A 64 9.66 -0.81 -1.40
N LYS A 65 10.55 -1.22 -0.48
CA LYS A 65 11.71 -0.40 -0.09
C LYS A 65 12.64 -0.09 -1.27
N LYS A 66 12.65 -0.91 -2.33
CA LYS A 66 13.43 -0.65 -3.54
C LYS A 66 12.98 0.57 -4.35
N HIS A 67 11.79 1.12 -4.13
CA HIS A 67 11.34 2.36 -4.79
C HIS A 67 11.81 3.64 -4.08
N GLU A 68 12.59 3.54 -3.00
CA GLU A 68 13.08 4.67 -2.21
C GLU A 68 14.44 5.25 -2.67
N ASN A 69 14.86 4.98 -3.92
CA ASN A 69 16.09 5.54 -4.50
C ASN A 69 15.80 6.40 -5.74
#